data_AF-A0A2W4RDE7-F1
#
_entry.id   AF-A0A2W4RDE7-F1
#
_cell.length_a   1.000
_cell.length_b   1.000
_cell.length_c   1.000
_cell.angle_alpha   90.00
_cell.angle_beta   90.00
_cell.angle_gamma   90.00
#
_symmetry.space_group_name_H-M   'P 1'
#
loop_
_entity.id
_entity.type
_entity.pdbx_description
1 polymer ?
#
loop_
_entity_poly.entity_id
_entity_poly.type
_entity_poly.pdbx_seq_one_letter_code
_entity_poly.pdbx_strand_id
1 'polypeptide(L)' 'MSTRQSAALAQASSGSQEFWREVFNVDGHRVTVDSINGWRCECRIFREQQKCDHLPRARVYQAMRRANARGADPRRQRA' A
#
# COMPACT_ATOMS: atom_id res chain seq x y z
N MET A 1 -7.39 48.12 21.78
CA MET A 1 -6.02 47.73 21.38
C MET A 1 -5.50 46.68 22.36
N SER A 2 -4.69 45.75 21.84
CA SER A 2 -3.90 44.73 22.57
C SER A 2 -4.58 43.41 22.93
N THR A 3 -4.80 42.64 21.86
CA THR A 3 -4.84 41.19 21.77
C THR A 3 -3.69 40.54 22.53
N ARG A 4 -3.99 39.82 23.62
CA ARG A 4 -3.02 38.90 24.24
C ARG A 4 -3.13 37.53 23.58
N GLN A 5 -2.17 37.33 22.68
CA GLN A 5 -1.49 36.09 22.34
C GLN A 5 -1.77 34.94 23.33
N SER A 6 -2.26 33.82 22.80
CA SER A 6 -2.08 32.51 23.42
C SER A 6 -1.91 31.49 22.31
N ALA A 7 -0.74 30.88 22.34
CA ALA A 7 -0.18 30.00 21.35
C ALA A 7 -1.15 28.88 20.95
N ALA A 8 -1.36 28.75 19.64
CA ALA A 8 -1.91 27.56 19.03
C ALA A 8 -0.93 26.40 19.24
N LEU A 9 -1.08 25.69 20.35
CA LEU A 9 -0.57 24.33 20.51
C LEU A 9 -1.45 23.44 19.64
N ALA A 10 -1.09 23.38 18.35
CA ALA A 10 -1.57 22.38 17.42
C ALA A 10 -1.18 21.00 17.98
N GLN A 11 -2.12 20.41 18.71
CA GLN A 11 -2.12 19.01 19.09
C GLN A 11 -2.20 18.22 17.79
N ALA A 12 -1.04 17.95 17.19
CA ALA A 12 -0.85 16.98 16.12
C ALA A 12 -1.29 15.64 16.70
N SER A 13 -2.58 15.38 16.52
CA SER A 13 -3.23 14.18 16.97
C SER A 13 -2.48 13.02 16.35
N SER A 14 -2.07 12.10 17.21
CA SER A 14 -1.50 10.79 16.91
C SER A 14 -2.43 10.03 15.96
N GLY A 15 -2.36 10.36 14.67
CA GLY A 15 -2.88 9.51 13.63
C GLY A 15 -1.88 8.39 13.48
N SER A 16 -2.12 7.25 14.14
CA SER A 16 -1.48 5.99 13.79
C SER A 16 -1.90 5.67 12.36
N GLN A 17 -1.22 6.26 11.38
CA GLN A 17 -1.45 5.98 9.98
C GLN A 17 -1.09 4.51 9.82
N GLU A 18 -2.11 3.67 9.72
CA GLU A 18 -1.96 2.21 9.73
C GLU A 18 -0.95 1.82 8.65
N PHE A 19 0.26 1.46 9.08
CA PHE A 19 1.33 1.10 8.18
C PHE A 19 1.04 -0.30 7.65
N TRP A 20 0.52 -0.37 6.43
CA TRP A 20 0.36 -1.64 5.72
C TRP A 20 1.45 -1.78 4.67
N ARG A 21 1.98 -2.99 4.57
CA ARG A 21 2.98 -3.39 3.57
C ARG A 21 2.63 -4.78 3.06
N GLU A 22 2.58 -4.93 1.74
CA GLU A 22 2.46 -6.23 1.07
C GLU A 22 3.71 -6.49 0.22
N VAL A 23 4.12 -7.75 0.15
CA VAL A 23 5.28 -8.21 -0.62
C VAL A 23 4.83 -9.31 -1.57
N PHE A 24 5.25 -9.19 -2.83
CA PHE A 24 5.01 -10.11 -3.92
C PHE A 24 6.35 -10.56 -4.49
N ASN A 25 6.42 -11.81 -4.95
CA ASN A 25 7.54 -12.30 -5.74
C ASN A 25 7.03 -12.53 -7.17
N VAL A 26 7.66 -11.86 -8.14
CA VAL A 26 7.26 -11.86 -9.55
C VAL A 26 8.51 -12.16 -10.37
N ASP A 27 8.56 -13.32 -11.02
CA ASP A 27 9.70 -13.76 -11.84
C ASP A 27 11.05 -13.73 -11.09
N GLY A 28 11.03 -14.03 -9.78
CA GLY A 28 12.22 -13.98 -8.93
C GLY A 28 12.57 -12.58 -8.42
N HIS A 29 11.83 -11.55 -8.82
CA HIS A 29 11.98 -10.19 -8.33
C HIS A 29 10.97 -9.87 -7.23
N ARG A 30 11.45 -9.27 -6.14
CA ARG A 30 10.57 -8.78 -5.08
C ARG A 30 9.91 -7.47 -5.49
N VAL A 31 8.60 -7.43 -5.36
CA VAL A 31 7.78 -6.23 -5.51
C VAL A 31 7.10 -5.95 -4.18
N THR A 32 7.30 -4.76 -3.64
CA THR A 32 6.71 -4.32 -2.37
C THR A 32 5.72 -3.19 -2.66
N VAL A 33 4.61 -3.16 -1.93
CA VAL A 33 3.70 -2.02 -1.90
C VAL A 33 3.41 -1.66 -0.46
N ASP A 34 3.57 -0.38 -0.11
CA ASP A 34 3.25 0.13 1.22
C ASP A 34 2.49 1.46 1.18
N SER A 35 1.83 1.79 2.29
CA SER A 35 0.98 2.99 2.42
C SER A 35 1.71 4.31 2.21
N ILE A 36 3.03 4.33 2.35
CA ILE A 36 3.84 5.56 2.32
C ILE A 36 4.51 5.74 0.95
N ASN A 37 5.17 4.69 0.45
CA ASN A 37 6.02 4.75 -0.73
C ASN A 37 5.33 4.23 -2.00
N GLY A 38 4.12 3.67 -1.86
CA GLY A 38 3.44 3.01 -2.97
C GLY A 38 4.21 1.78 -3.46
N TRP A 39 4.15 1.52 -4.77
CA TRP A 39 4.73 0.32 -5.38
C TRP A 39 6.22 0.49 -5.69
N ARG A 40 7.04 -0.50 -5.30
CA ARG A 40 8.48 -0.56 -5.54
C ARG A 40 8.91 -1.96 -5.96
N CYS A 41 9.80 -2.06 -6.93
CA CYS A 41 10.39 -3.33 -7.37
C CYS A 41 11.92 -3.32 -7.15
N GLU A 42 12.50 -4.45 -6.78
CA GLU A 42 13.95 -4.59 -6.59
C GLU A 42 14.72 -4.83 -7.91
N CYS A 43 14.02 -4.99 -9.04
CA CYS A 43 14.67 -5.21 -10.34
C CYS A 43 15.46 -3.98 -10.80
N ARG A 44 16.54 -4.22 -11.54
CA ARG A 44 17.42 -3.16 -12.06
C ARG A 44 16.67 -2.13 -12.93
N ILE A 45 15.78 -2.60 -13.80
CA ILE A 45 14.99 -1.75 -14.71
C ILE A 45 14.15 -0.74 -13.92
N PHE A 46 13.52 -1.16 -12.81
CA PHE A 46 12.76 -0.25 -11.97
C PHE A 46 13.66 0.78 -11.28
N ARG A 47 14.87 0.40 -10.84
CA ARG A 47 15.81 1.34 -10.23
C ARG A 47 16.28 2.41 -11.22
N GLU A 48 16.40 2.07 -12.50
CA GLU A 48 16.86 2.99 -13.56
C GLU A 48 15.71 3.84 -14.13
N GLN A 49 14.52 3.26 -14.30
CA GLN A 49 13.43 3.88 -15.07
C GLN A 49 12.16 4.15 -14.27
N GLN A 50 12.09 3.71 -13.01
CA GLN A 50 10.90 3.75 -12.15
C GLN A 50 9.67 3.01 -12.74
N LYS A 51 9.89 2.17 -13.76
CA LYS A 51 8.90 1.33 -14.43
C LYS A 51 9.48 -0.05 -14.70
N CYS A 52 8.65 -1.09 -14.61
CA CYS A 52 9.02 -2.46 -14.98
C CYS A 52 7.73 -3.29 -15.18
N ASP A 53 7.85 -4.42 -15.88
CA ASP A 53 6.73 -5.34 -16.13
C ASP A 53 6.25 -6.07 -14.85
N HIS A 54 7.10 -6.12 -13.81
CA HIS A 54 6.75 -6.75 -12.54
C HIS A 54 5.66 -5.99 -11.77
N LEU A 55 5.57 -4.67 -11.95
CA LEU A 55 4.57 -3.83 -11.27
C LEU A 55 3.13 -4.19 -11.67
N PRO A 56 2.74 -4.19 -12.97
CA PRO A 56 1.40 -4.57 -13.36
C PRO A 56 1.07 -6.02 -12.98
N ARG A 57 2.03 -6.95 -13.10
CA ARG A 57 1.85 -8.35 -12.65
C ARG A 57 1.55 -8.43 -11.14
N ALA A 58 2.32 -7.73 -10.31
CA ALA A 58 2.10 -7.69 -8.87
C ALA A 58 0.74 -7.07 -8.49
N ARG A 59 0.26 -6.07 -9.26
CA ARG A 59 -1.09 -5.51 -9.09
C ARG A 59 -2.18 -6.55 -9.37
N VAL A 60 -2.00 -7.38 -10.41
CA VAL A 60 -2.92 -8.49 -10.69
C VAL A 60 -2.92 -9.49 -9.53
N TYR A 61 -1.76 -9.86 -8.99
CA TYR A 61 -1.69 -10.75 -7.82
C TYR A 61 -2.36 -10.17 -6.58
N GLN A 62 -2.21 -8.87 -6.31
CA GLN A 62 -2.92 -8.20 -5.23
C GLN A 62 -4.44 -8.24 -5.45
N ALA A 63 -4.90 -7.92 -6.65
CA ALA A 63 -6.32 -7.96 -7.00
C ALA A 63 -6.91 -9.37 -6.86
N MET A 64 -6.21 -10.39 -7.35
CA MET A 64 -6.61 -11.80 -7.20
C MET A 64 -6.67 -12.21 -5.73
N ARG A 65 -5.67 -11.85 -4.91
CA ARG A 65 -5.69 -12.14 -3.47
C ARG A 65 -6.90 -11.50 -2.79
N ARG A 66 -7.22 -10.23 -3.11
CA ARG A 66 -8.37 -9.52 -2.56
C ARG A 66 -9.71 -10.11 -3.05
N ALA A 67 -9.78 -10.51 -4.31
CA ALA A 67 -10.96 -11.18 -4.86
C ALA A 67 -11.20 -12.54 -4.18
N ASN A 68 -10.15 -13.34 -3.98
CA ASN A 68 -10.25 -14.60 -3.24
C ASN A 68 -10.62 -14.39 -1.77
N ALA A 69 -10.07 -13.36 -1.12
CA ALA A 69 -10.45 -13.01 0.25
C ALA A 69 -11.93 -12.59 0.37
N ARG A 70 -12.50 -11.95 -0.66
CA ARG A 70 -13.93 -11.57 -0.70
C ARG A 70 -14.85 -12.72 -1.15
N GLY A 71 -14.34 -13.65 -1.95
CA GLY A 71 -15.04 -14.86 -2.38
C GLY A 71 -15.08 -15.96 -1.30
N ALA A 72 -14.19 -15.87 -0.30
CA ALA A 72 -14.19 -16.72 0.88
C ALA A 72 -15.24 -16.30 1.94
N ASP A 73 -16.35 -15.68 1.52
CA ASP A 73 -17.53 -15.59 2.38
C ASP A 73 -18.24 -16.96 2.35
N PRO A 74 -18.21 -17.75 3.44
CA PRO A 74 -18.82 -19.08 3.45
C PRO A 74 -20.35 -19.05 3.35
N ARG A 75 -20.99 -17.87 3.45
CA ARG A 75 -22.45 -17.74 3.35
C ARG A 75 -22.95 -17.68 1.91
N ARG A 76 -22.09 -17.39 0.94
CA ARG A 76 -22.46 -17.36 -0.49
C ARG A 76 -22.43 -18.73 -1.18
N GLN A 77 -21.97 -19.78 -0.50
CA GLN A 77 -21.91 -21.16 -1.04
C GLN A 77 -23.16 -22.00 -0.71
N ARG A 78 -24.21 -21.40 -0.14
CA ARG A 78 -25.52 -22.03 0.11
C ARG A 78 -26.62 -21.25 -0.62
N ALA A 79 -26.73 -21.44 -1.94
CA ALA A 79 -27.90 -21.07 -2.71
C ALA A 79 -28.09 -22.10 -3.82
#